data_AF-A0A1C4ZPG3-F1
#
_entry.id   AF-A0A1C4ZPG3-F1
#
_cell.length_a   1.000
_cell.length_b   1.000
_cell.length_c   1.000
_cell.angle_alpha   90.00
_cell.angle_beta   90.00
_cell.angle_gamma   90.00
#
_symmetry.space_group_name_H-M   'P 1'
#
loop_
_entity.id
_entity.type
_entity.pdbx_description
1 polymer ?
#
loop_
_entity_poly.entity_id
_entity_poly.type
_entity_poly.pdbx_seq_one_letter_code
_entity_poly.pdbx_strand_id
1 'polypeptide(L)'
;MLTIDRVSTGRALVSDELFAQLTARIARDHPELAADLPARIMDQALAFLGACATATEPLGPSDLVDIGWHTFILHTREYADFCQRIAGRFIHHQPDPPPDETGPTPPEPLGAPISRAVDAIRAAGFAIDQELWARAAADCQSKCHQCHAGCHNSPTR
;
A
#
# COMPACT_ATOMS: atom_id res chain seq x y z
N MET A 1 9.53 4.57 35.53
CA MET A 1 10.46 4.46 34.38
C MET A 1 10.37 3.04 33.87
N LEU A 2 9.71 2.86 32.71
CA LEU A 2 9.74 1.73 31.77
C LEU A 2 8.38 1.69 31.04
N THR A 3 8.40 1.96 29.73
CA THR A 3 7.56 1.22 28.79
C THR A 3 8.32 1.17 27.48
N ILE A 4 8.69 -0.05 27.09
CA ILE A 4 9.30 -0.39 25.82
C ILE A 4 8.37 0.16 24.73
N ASP A 5 8.90 1.04 23.89
CA ASP A 5 8.23 1.57 22.70
C ASP A 5 7.94 0.37 21.78
N ARG A 6 6.72 -0.14 21.83
CA ARG A 6 6.38 -1.39 21.15
C ARG A 6 6.10 -1.03 19.70
N VAL A 7 7.11 -1.20 18.85
CA VAL A 7 6.96 -1.10 17.39
C VAL A 7 5.77 -1.94 16.96
N SER A 8 4.79 -1.31 16.32
CA SER A 8 3.55 -1.95 15.88
C SER A 8 3.68 -2.47 14.45
N THR A 9 2.85 -3.42 14.06
CA THR A 9 2.75 -3.94 12.69
C THR A 9 1.53 -3.33 12.00
N GLY A 10 1.57 -3.09 10.70
CA GLY A 10 0.43 -2.55 9.96
C GLY A 10 -0.82 -3.44 10.05
N ARG A 11 -0.63 -4.77 10.16
CA ARG A 11 -1.68 -5.76 10.43
C ARG A 11 -2.62 -5.36 11.58
N ALA A 12 -2.11 -4.68 12.60
CA ALA A 12 -2.88 -4.29 13.78
C ALA A 12 -3.97 -3.23 13.49
N LEU A 13 -3.96 -2.61 12.29
CA LEU A 13 -4.90 -1.56 11.90
C LEU A 13 -6.25 -2.10 11.36
N VAL A 14 -6.31 -3.40 11.08
CA VAL A 14 -7.51 -4.10 10.56
C VAL A 14 -7.82 -5.33 11.42
N SER A 15 -9.02 -5.90 11.24
CA SER A 15 -9.35 -7.19 11.88
C SER A 15 -8.54 -8.34 11.27
N ASP A 16 -8.32 -9.39 12.05
CA ASP A 16 -7.66 -10.61 11.55
C ASP A 16 -8.40 -11.23 10.36
N GLU A 17 -9.74 -11.13 10.35
CA GLU A 17 -10.57 -11.61 9.23
C GLU A 17 -10.30 -10.82 7.95
N LEU A 18 -10.32 -9.48 8.01
CA LEU A 18 -10.05 -8.63 6.86
C LEU A 18 -8.62 -8.83 6.36
N PHE A 19 -7.64 -8.93 7.28
CA PHE A 19 -6.26 -9.23 6.91
C PHE A 19 -6.15 -10.57 6.17
N ALA A 20 -6.81 -11.62 6.66
CA ALA A 20 -6.82 -12.93 6.01
C ALA A 20 -7.46 -12.87 4.60
N GLN A 21 -8.54 -12.11 4.42
CA GLN A 21 -9.19 -11.94 3.12
C GLN A 21 -8.29 -11.23 2.11
N LEU A 22 -7.65 -10.13 2.53
CA LEU A 22 -6.77 -9.33 1.69
C LEU A 22 -5.50 -10.08 1.30
N THR A 23 -4.89 -10.80 2.25
CA THR A 23 -3.70 -11.64 1.98
C THR A 23 -4.04 -12.81 1.06
N ALA A 24 -5.19 -13.47 1.26
CA ALA A 24 -5.68 -14.50 0.35
C ALA A 24 -6.01 -13.95 -1.05
N ARG A 25 -6.37 -12.67 -1.16
CA ARG A 25 -6.57 -12.01 -2.46
C ARG A 25 -5.24 -11.81 -3.18
N ILE A 26 -4.23 -11.26 -2.51
CA ILE A 26 -2.88 -11.11 -3.10
C ILE A 26 -2.35 -12.47 -3.57
N ALA A 27 -2.42 -13.50 -2.73
CA ALA A 27 -1.91 -14.84 -3.08
C ALA A 27 -2.59 -15.45 -4.33
N ARG A 28 -3.88 -15.13 -4.57
CA ARG A 28 -4.59 -15.60 -5.76
C ARG A 28 -4.25 -14.81 -7.02
N ASP A 29 -4.12 -13.49 -6.88
CA ASP A 29 -3.88 -12.60 -8.02
C ASP A 29 -2.40 -12.61 -8.43
N HIS A 30 -1.51 -13.02 -7.52
CA HIS A 30 -0.05 -13.10 -7.69
C HIS A 30 0.51 -14.47 -7.29
N PRO A 31 0.15 -15.56 -8.01
CA PRO A 31 0.61 -16.92 -7.69
C PRO A 31 2.13 -17.12 -7.86
N GLU A 32 2.83 -16.18 -8.51
CA GLU A 32 4.28 -16.15 -8.66
C GLU A 32 5.03 -15.77 -7.38
N LEU A 33 4.36 -15.15 -6.41
CA LEU A 33 4.99 -14.71 -5.16
C LEU A 33 5.25 -15.91 -4.23
N ALA A 34 6.34 -15.82 -3.47
CA ALA A 34 6.60 -16.76 -2.38
C ALA A 34 5.45 -16.75 -1.35
N ALA A 35 5.16 -17.89 -0.74
CA ALA A 35 3.96 -18.10 0.07
C ALA A 35 3.84 -17.17 1.30
N ASP A 36 4.95 -16.63 1.82
CA ASP A 36 4.99 -15.69 2.93
C ASP A 36 4.81 -14.22 2.51
N LEU A 37 5.08 -13.88 1.24
CA LEU A 37 5.04 -12.50 0.76
C LEU A 37 3.67 -11.83 0.84
N PRO A 38 2.52 -12.48 0.51
CA PRO A 38 1.21 -11.84 0.59
C PRO A 38 0.91 -11.19 1.96
N ALA A 39 1.28 -11.87 3.05
CA ALA A 39 1.10 -11.35 4.39
C ALA A 39 2.03 -10.18 4.70
N ARG A 40 3.30 -10.26 4.30
CA ARG A 40 4.29 -9.19 4.47
C ARG A 40 3.91 -7.95 3.67
N ILE A 41 3.47 -8.13 2.42
CA ILE A 41 2.99 -7.06 1.54
C ILE A 41 1.81 -6.32 2.16
N MET A 42 0.77 -7.05 2.60
CA MET A 42 -0.40 -6.42 3.20
C MET A 42 -0.07 -5.72 4.51
N ASP A 43 0.82 -6.29 5.33
CA ASP A 43 1.29 -5.62 6.56
C ASP A 43 1.95 -4.27 6.25
N GLN A 44 2.88 -4.24 5.30
CA GLN A 44 3.60 -3.02 4.94
C GLN A 44 2.70 -2.00 4.22
N ALA A 45 1.71 -2.45 3.44
CA ALA A 45 0.70 -1.57 2.84
C ALA A 45 -0.17 -0.88 3.89
N LEU A 46 -0.59 -1.60 4.94
CA LEU A 46 -1.32 -1.01 6.05
C LEU A 46 -0.47 -0.05 6.88
N ALA A 47 0.80 -0.37 7.11
CA ALA A 47 1.74 0.52 7.78
C ALA A 47 1.96 1.82 6.97
N PHE A 48 2.10 1.70 5.65
CA PHE A 48 2.16 2.83 4.72
C PHE A 48 0.91 3.71 4.80
N LEU A 49 -0.29 3.12 4.76
CA LEU A 49 -1.54 3.88 4.90
C LEU A 49 -1.67 4.56 6.27
N GLY A 50 -1.19 3.90 7.33
CA GLY A 50 -1.06 4.50 8.66
C GLY A 50 -0.16 5.75 8.65
N ALA A 51 0.97 5.69 7.94
CA ALA A 51 1.85 6.85 7.78
C ALA A 51 1.19 7.98 6.96
N CYS A 52 0.48 7.63 5.89
CA CYS A 52 -0.28 8.58 5.06
C CYS A 52 -1.38 9.33 5.83
N ALA A 53 -1.86 8.79 6.96
CA ALA A 53 -2.83 9.47 7.81
C ALA A 53 -2.26 10.73 8.47
N THR A 54 -0.97 10.74 8.79
CA THR A 54 -0.29 11.84 9.50
C THR A 54 0.70 12.62 8.63
N ALA A 55 1.00 12.14 7.42
CA ALA A 55 1.94 12.78 6.52
C ALA A 55 1.46 14.16 6.04
N THR A 56 2.38 15.13 6.03
CA THR A 56 2.15 16.47 5.49
C THR A 56 2.62 16.61 4.04
N GLU A 57 3.42 15.67 3.57
CA GLU A 57 3.91 15.60 2.20
C GLU A 57 3.39 14.33 1.50
N PRO A 58 3.31 14.32 0.15
CA PRO A 58 3.00 13.11 -0.60
C PRO A 58 4.01 11.99 -0.33
N LEU A 59 3.49 10.78 -0.11
CA LEU A 59 4.28 9.56 0.05
C LEU A 59 3.99 8.61 -1.11
N GLY A 60 4.99 7.85 -1.53
CA GLY A 60 4.86 6.80 -2.54
C GLY A 60 5.26 5.44 -1.99
N PRO A 61 4.49 4.36 -2.21
CA PRO A 61 4.87 3.02 -1.83
C PRO A 61 6.02 2.47 -2.73
N SER A 62 6.63 1.36 -2.35
CA SER A 62 7.39 0.52 -3.29
C SER A 62 6.43 -0.34 -4.13
N ASP A 63 6.90 -0.88 -5.25
CA ASP A 63 6.09 -1.71 -6.16
C ASP A 63 5.36 -2.86 -5.43
N LEU A 64 6.06 -3.58 -4.54
CA LEU A 64 5.47 -4.68 -3.78
C LEU A 64 4.44 -4.19 -2.76
N VAL A 65 4.66 -3.04 -2.13
CA VAL A 65 3.71 -2.46 -1.16
C VAL A 65 2.48 -1.93 -1.88
N ASP A 66 2.64 -1.40 -3.10
CA ASP A 66 1.55 -0.91 -3.93
C ASP A 66 0.57 -2.03 -4.32
N ILE A 67 1.05 -3.27 -4.57
CA ILE A 67 0.17 -4.45 -4.74
C ILE A 67 -0.80 -4.60 -3.56
N GLY A 68 -0.31 -4.42 -2.34
CA GLY A 68 -1.13 -4.49 -1.13
C GLY A 68 -2.16 -3.37 -1.06
N TRP A 69 -1.76 -2.14 -1.39
CA TRP A 69 -2.67 -1.01 -1.41
C TRP A 69 -3.75 -1.16 -2.49
N HIS A 70 -3.37 -1.52 -3.71
CA HIS A 70 -4.28 -1.85 -4.80
C HIS A 70 -5.30 -2.91 -4.39
N THR A 71 -4.85 -3.97 -3.73
CA THR A 71 -5.74 -5.03 -3.24
C THR A 71 -6.78 -4.49 -2.25
N PHE A 72 -6.37 -3.62 -1.34
CA PHE A 72 -7.28 -3.09 -0.32
C PHE A 72 -8.29 -2.09 -0.90
N ILE A 73 -7.90 -1.25 -1.87
CA ILE A 73 -8.82 -0.31 -2.54
C ILE A 73 -10.03 -1.02 -3.15
N LEU A 74 -9.85 -2.25 -3.66
CA LEU A 74 -10.94 -3.04 -4.24
C LEU A 74 -11.98 -3.51 -3.21
N HIS A 75 -11.64 -3.50 -1.91
CA HIS A 75 -12.58 -3.74 -0.82
C HIS A 75 -13.17 -2.39 -0.38
N THR A 76 -13.90 -1.76 -1.30
CA THR A 76 -14.19 -0.31 -1.27
C THR A 76 -14.88 0.16 0.00
N ARG A 77 -15.77 -0.65 0.58
CA ARG A 77 -16.43 -0.33 1.86
C ARG A 77 -15.44 -0.36 3.01
N GLU A 78 -14.72 -1.47 3.16
CA GLU A 78 -13.73 -1.67 4.22
C GLU A 78 -12.60 -0.65 4.11
N TYR A 79 -12.18 -0.30 2.89
CA TYR A 79 -11.18 0.73 2.63
C TYR A 79 -11.68 2.13 3.00
N ALA A 80 -12.90 2.51 2.61
CA ALA A 80 -13.48 3.80 2.99
C ALA A 80 -13.62 3.94 4.51
N ASP A 81 -14.13 2.90 5.18
CA ASP A 81 -14.27 2.86 6.64
C ASP A 81 -12.90 2.92 7.34
N PHE A 82 -11.91 2.21 6.80
CA PHE A 82 -10.54 2.24 7.27
C PHE A 82 -9.94 3.65 7.17
N CYS A 83 -9.99 4.28 5.99
CA CYS A 83 -9.47 5.63 5.79
C CYS A 83 -10.14 6.64 6.73
N GLN A 84 -11.46 6.57 6.87
CA GLN A 84 -12.19 7.44 7.79
C GLN A 84 -11.74 7.24 9.24
N ARG A 85 -11.51 5.98 9.66
CA ARG A 85 -11.09 5.64 11.02
C ARG A 85 -9.66 6.07 11.33
N ILE A 86 -8.72 5.90 10.39
CA ILE A 86 -7.29 6.17 10.66
C ILE A 86 -6.87 7.60 10.33
N ALA A 87 -7.49 8.23 9.33
CA ALA A 87 -7.08 9.53 8.80
C ALA A 87 -8.18 10.60 8.88
N GLY A 88 -9.43 10.22 9.18
CA GLY A 88 -10.57 11.14 9.15
C GLY A 88 -10.97 11.61 7.75
N ARG A 89 -10.34 11.07 6.70
CA ARG A 89 -10.52 11.40 5.28
C ARG A 89 -10.17 10.22 4.40
N PHE A 90 -10.64 10.23 3.16
CA PHE A 90 -10.22 9.24 2.17
C PHE A 90 -8.74 9.43 1.81
N ILE A 91 -7.98 8.33 1.73
CA ILE A 91 -6.61 8.34 1.22
C ILE A 91 -6.70 7.98 -0.27
N HIS A 92 -6.46 8.97 -1.12
CA HIS A 92 -6.54 8.78 -2.56
C HIS A 92 -5.26 8.13 -3.10
N HIS A 93 -5.43 7.15 -3.98
CA HIS A 93 -4.35 6.64 -4.81
C HIS A 93 -4.30 7.45 -6.10
N GLN A 94 -3.10 7.84 -6.51
CA GLN A 94 -2.86 8.47 -7.80
C GLN A 94 -1.87 7.56 -8.55
N PRO A 95 -2.31 6.91 -9.64
CA PRO A 95 -1.40 6.12 -10.47
C PRO A 95 -0.28 6.98 -11.01
N ASP A 96 0.91 6.39 -11.15
CA ASP A 96 2.01 7.05 -11.84
C ASP A 96 1.58 7.45 -13.26
N PRO A 97 1.92 8.67 -13.71
CA PRO A 97 1.64 9.08 -15.07
C PRO A 97 2.35 8.10 -16.02
N PRO A 98 1.73 7.78 -17.17
CA PRO A 98 2.40 6.96 -18.15
C PRO A 98 3.71 7.64 -18.61
N PRO A 99 4.71 6.88 -19.07
CA PRO A 99 6.06 7.40 -19.32
C PRO A 99 6.13 8.56 -20.34
N ASP A 100 5.10 8.70 -21.16
CA ASP A 100 4.92 9.70 -22.20
C ASP A 100 4.21 10.99 -21.71
N GLU A 101 3.65 11.00 -20.49
CA GLU A 101 2.89 12.12 -19.92
C GLU A 101 3.55 12.74 -18.68
N THR A 102 4.89 12.76 -18.62
CA THR A 102 5.59 13.63 -17.65
C THR A 102 5.26 15.09 -17.98
N GLY A 103 4.33 15.67 -17.23
CA GLY A 103 3.99 17.09 -17.30
C GLY A 103 5.17 18.01 -16.96
N PRO A 104 4.97 19.34 -16.93
CA PRO A 104 6.05 20.34 -16.76
C PRO A 104 6.71 20.35 -15.36
N THR A 105 6.28 19.49 -14.44
CA THR A 105 6.90 19.34 -13.12
C THR A 105 8.26 18.66 -13.27
N PRO A 106 9.35 19.21 -12.68
CA PRO A 106 10.63 18.55 -12.66
C PRO A 106 10.48 17.13 -12.13
N PRO A 107 11.07 16.11 -12.77
CA PRO A 107 11.03 14.76 -12.25
C PRO A 107 11.65 14.77 -10.84
N GLU A 108 10.90 14.29 -9.85
CA GLU A 108 11.46 14.10 -8.51
C GLU A 108 12.65 13.13 -8.59
N PRO A 109 13.67 13.28 -7.70
CA PRO A 109 14.78 12.35 -7.65
C PRO A 109 14.28 10.92 -7.47
N LEU A 110 14.86 9.99 -8.24
CA LEU A 110 14.48 8.59 -8.22
C LEU A 110 14.57 8.01 -6.81
N GLY A 111 13.44 7.55 -6.26
CA GLY A 111 13.36 6.97 -4.92
C GLY A 111 13.12 7.95 -3.77
N ALA A 112 13.02 9.26 -4.03
CA ALA A 112 12.63 10.24 -3.00
C ALA A 112 11.25 9.94 -2.37
N PRO A 113 10.22 9.49 -3.12
CA PRO A 113 8.96 9.04 -2.52
C PRO A 113 9.12 7.86 -1.56
N ILE A 114 9.98 6.89 -1.90
CA ILE A 114 10.21 5.68 -1.09
C ILE A 114 10.92 6.02 0.21
N SER A 115 11.98 6.85 0.18
CA SER A 115 12.69 7.24 1.40
C SER A 115 11.77 7.99 2.38
N ARG A 116 10.96 8.93 1.86
CA ARG A 116 9.96 9.66 2.67
C ARG A 116 8.93 8.73 3.28
N ALA A 117 8.44 7.75 2.50
CA ALA A 117 7.50 6.77 3.00
C ALA A 117 8.09 5.94 4.14
N VAL A 118 9.32 5.43 4.00
CA VAL A 118 10.01 4.65 5.03
C VAL A 118 10.19 5.46 6.32
N ASP A 119 10.61 6.72 6.20
CA ASP A 119 10.78 7.60 7.36
C ASP A 119 9.46 7.93 8.04
N ALA A 120 8.39 8.17 7.26
CA ALA A 120 7.05 8.41 7.78
C ALA A 120 6.48 7.18 8.51
N ILE A 121 6.69 5.98 7.98
CA ILE A 121 6.25 4.72 8.62
C ILE A 121 6.98 4.50 9.95
N ARG A 122 8.30 4.76 10.00
CA ARG A 122 9.06 4.72 11.26
C ARG A 122 8.57 5.76 12.25
N ALA A 123 8.32 6.99 11.81
CA ALA A 123 7.81 8.06 12.66
C ALA A 123 6.40 7.77 13.19
N ALA A 124 5.59 7.03 12.43
CA ALA A 124 4.28 6.52 12.85
C ALA A 124 4.37 5.30 13.80
N GLY A 125 5.57 4.82 14.12
CA GLY A 125 5.80 3.74 15.09
C GLY A 125 5.66 2.32 14.53
N PHE A 126 5.68 2.15 13.20
CA PHE A 126 5.54 0.85 12.56
C PHE A 126 6.88 0.19 12.21
N ALA A 127 6.88 -1.14 12.19
CA ALA A 127 8.02 -1.93 11.72
C ALA A 127 8.18 -1.83 10.19
N ILE A 128 9.43 -1.70 9.75
CA ILE A 128 9.79 -1.72 8.33
C ILE A 128 10.34 -3.09 7.95
N ASP A 129 9.76 -3.69 6.91
CA ASP A 129 10.35 -4.80 6.19
C ASP A 129 11.32 -4.29 5.12
N GLN A 130 12.62 -4.33 5.42
CA GLN A 130 13.65 -3.76 4.54
C GLN A 130 13.66 -4.41 3.15
N GLU A 131 13.26 -5.67 3.01
CA GLU A 131 13.26 -6.36 1.71
C GLU A 131 12.19 -5.81 0.78
N LEU A 132 11.00 -5.53 1.32
CA LEU A 132 9.86 -5.01 0.55
C LEU A 132 10.03 -3.53 0.18
N TRP A 133 10.78 -2.78 0.97
CA TRP A 133 11.07 -1.36 0.74
C TRP A 133 12.41 -1.12 0.02
N ALA A 134 13.31 -2.10 -0.01
CA ALA A 134 14.48 -2.05 -0.87
C ALA A 134 14.01 -2.09 -2.33
N ARG A 135 14.64 -1.30 -3.20
CA ARG A 135 14.38 -1.35 -4.65
C ARG A 135 14.74 -2.73 -5.17
N ALA A 136 13.78 -3.66 -5.20
CA ALA A 136 13.84 -4.85 -6.03
C ALA A 136 13.62 -4.42 -7.49
N ALA A 137 14.64 -3.75 -8.04
CA ALA A 137 14.81 -3.58 -9.47
C ALA A 137 15.22 -4.93 -10.08
N ALA A 138 14.30 -5.89 -10.13
CA ALA A 138 14.38 -7.07 -10.97
C ALA A 138 13.01 -7.76 -10.99
N ASP A 139 12.31 -7.63 -12.11
CA ASP A 139 11.29 -8.57 -12.58
C ASP A 139 9.83 -8.42 -12.13
N CYS A 140 9.37 -7.25 -11.68
CA CYS A 140 7.93 -6.91 -11.80
C CYS A 140 7.69 -5.78 -12.80
N GLN A 141 8.05 -6.01 -14.07
CA GLN A 141 7.44 -5.28 -15.21
C GLN A 141 5.96 -5.66 -15.42
N SER A 142 5.26 -6.04 -14.35
CA SER A 142 3.81 -6.06 -14.35
C SER A 142 3.37 -4.62 -14.21
N LYS A 143 3.35 -3.92 -15.35
CA LYS A 143 2.31 -2.95 -15.65
C LYS A 143 1.06 -3.46 -14.92
N CYS A 144 0.53 -2.71 -13.96
CA CYS A 144 -0.68 -3.08 -13.25
C CYS A 144 -1.84 -3.02 -14.28
N HIS A 145 -1.97 -4.07 -15.11
CA HIS A 145 -2.96 -4.20 -16.16
C HIS A 145 -4.37 -4.41 -15.58
N GLN A 146 -4.50 -4.49 -14.25
CA GLN A 146 -5.75 -4.69 -13.53
C GLN A 146 -6.68 -3.47 -13.55
N CYS A 147 -6.26 -2.32 -14.09
CA CYS A 147 -7.21 -1.23 -14.42
C CYS A 147 -8.18 -1.59 -15.57
N HIS A 148 -7.96 -2.69 -16.30
CA HIS A 148 -8.79 -3.08 -17.45
C HIS A 148 -9.73 -4.26 -17.20
N ALA A 149 -9.79 -4.82 -15.99
CA ALA A 149 -10.72 -5.90 -15.66
C ALA A 149 -12.12 -5.36 -15.31
N GLY A 150 -12.82 -4.82 -16.32
CA GLY A 150 -14.28 -4.81 -16.41
C GLY A 150 -15.07 -4.31 -15.19
N CYS A 151 -15.16 -2.98 -15.01
CA CYS A 151 -16.30 -2.38 -14.32
C CYS A 151 -17.56 -2.58 -15.19
N HIS A 152 -18.22 -3.73 -15.09
CA HIS A 152 -19.57 -3.88 -15.63
C HIS A 152 -20.59 -3.42 -14.58
N ASN A 153 -21.54 -2.62 -15.05
CA ASN A 153 -22.61 -2.03 -14.24
C ASN A 153 -23.29 -3.07 -13.33
N SER A 154 -23.51 -2.67 -12.07
CA SER A 154 -24.37 -3.37 -11.12
C SER A 154 -25.76 -3.60 -11.72
N PRO A 155 -26.39 -4.77 -11.53
CA PRO A 155 -27.73 -5.00 -12.06
C PRO A 155 -28.74 -4.12 -11.32
N THR A 156 -29.45 -3.27 -12.05
CA THR A 156 -30.70 -2.68 -11.57
C THR A 156 -31.79 -3.76 -11.58
N ARG A 157 -32.56 -3.74 -10.49
CA ARG A 157 -33.70 -4.59 -10.13
C ARG A 157 -34.65 -4.93 -11.27
#